data_AF-A0A840RSL1-F1
#
_entry.id   AF-A0A840RSL1-F1
#
_cell.length_a   1.000
_cell.length_b   1.000
_cell.length_c   1.000
_cell.angle_alpha   90.00
_cell.angle_beta   90.00
_cell.angle_gamma   90.00
#
_symmetry.space_group_name_H-M   'P 1'
#
loop_
_entity.id
_entity.type
_entity.pdbx_description
1 polymer ?
#
loop_
_entity_poly.entity_id
_entity_poly.type
_entity_poly.pdbx_seq_one_letter_code
_entity_poly.pdbx_strand_id
1 'polypeptide(L)'
;MPISPPPGSHSGTATAGPANVTALEKTELAKTVVMAKSTAESIPVQPVLDYRDPNQIQKPSGRESALLQIRSDIASDDGDPQQNSRAIAASVAAVINRDSPTTSQDAKIFRSSESPGMDTLLPVQKMTAEGLTALYEEMGDSFARGVSLQRNVWNFVRHKAAATNQSIATIAAWLSDAVFHTIVKKPSHLKNSSESLCFEILRGIILMEEKEVSLTQACRGVPAYCDIPQKNYWRLITDSNHITIDDSGKVDGENASGCMGGLLGGLAYMLETQHEKLSSHLLEEFHDHSIDGVVDKRRASRYEIFTKPTPKKYTCFFNKGYRDGSVDYKIYKTTEAGQAEWKALGIALEFNAEKKFYIPKAIKNSPENDFSTSAGIYISPKLRTSQECAELAQKFIDDYHQDIQTASGDIGKIETVIAKLCISLARHHLFNEGNTYMIASLVMNKLRQQNGLPLTLLSDPHILEGYGCEEVAQNMRDGVPRFNQLKVPLG
;
A
#
# COMPACT_ATOMS: atom_id res chain seq x y z
N MET A 1 34.00 16.15 -88.19
CA MET A 1 32.67 15.65 -88.62
C MET A 1 32.01 15.01 -87.42
N PRO A 2 30.77 15.40 -87.08
CA PRO A 2 30.44 16.66 -86.41
C PRO A 2 30.21 16.40 -84.90
N ILE A 3 30.80 17.13 -83.94
CA ILE A 3 30.83 18.59 -83.64
C ILE A 3 29.50 19.09 -83.02
N SER A 4 29.55 19.24 -81.68
CA SER A 4 28.91 20.16 -80.68
C SER A 4 27.49 20.73 -80.91
N PRO A 5 26.72 21.05 -79.84
CA PRO A 5 26.82 22.38 -79.18
C PRO A 5 26.44 22.34 -77.65
N PRO A 6 26.22 23.47 -76.92
CA PRO A 6 27.21 24.14 -76.07
C PRO A 6 26.70 24.43 -74.62
N PRO A 7 27.07 25.54 -73.94
CA PRO A 7 27.83 25.60 -72.69
C PRO A 7 26.98 25.75 -71.41
N GLY A 8 27.64 25.63 -70.26
CA GLY A 8 27.06 25.96 -68.96
C GLY A 8 26.72 27.44 -68.78
N SER A 9 25.89 27.72 -67.78
CA SER A 9 25.84 29.02 -67.11
C SER A 9 25.33 28.87 -65.66
N HIS A 10 25.82 29.79 -64.84
CA HIS A 10 25.84 29.80 -63.38
C HIS A 10 24.49 30.04 -62.68
N SER A 11 24.50 29.75 -61.38
CA SER A 11 24.12 30.64 -60.26
C SER A 11 22.96 30.17 -59.39
N GLY A 12 23.19 30.21 -58.07
CA GLY A 12 22.14 30.11 -57.05
C GLY A 12 22.47 29.17 -55.89
N THR A 13 23.48 29.49 -55.07
CA THR A 13 23.51 29.02 -53.69
C THR A 13 22.33 29.67 -52.95
N ALA A 14 21.20 28.96 -52.86
CA ALA A 14 20.15 29.30 -51.92
C ALA A 14 20.64 28.95 -50.52
N THR A 15 20.88 29.99 -49.71
CA THR A 15 20.98 29.88 -48.26
C THR A 15 19.71 29.21 -47.75
N ALA A 16 19.85 28.04 -47.11
CA ALA A 16 18.77 27.42 -46.38
C ALA A 16 18.36 28.36 -45.25
N GLY A 17 17.24 29.07 -45.45
CA GLY A 17 16.57 29.79 -44.37
C GLY A 17 16.19 28.82 -43.24
N PRO A 18 16.13 29.30 -41.99
CA PRO A 18 15.87 28.43 -40.85
C PRO A 18 14.53 27.71 -41.06
N ALA A 19 14.56 26.39 -40.94
CA ALA A 19 13.38 25.54 -41.05
C ALA A 19 12.28 26.11 -40.13
N ASN A 20 11.10 26.34 -40.70
CA ASN A 20 9.92 26.76 -39.96
C ASN A 20 9.58 25.65 -38.95
N VAL A 21 9.94 25.87 -37.69
CA VAL A 21 9.56 25.03 -36.57
C VAL A 21 8.05 24.99 -36.52
N THR A 22 7.50 23.78 -36.63
CA THR A 22 6.07 23.54 -36.68
C THR A 22 5.41 23.98 -35.37
N ALA A 23 4.11 24.31 -35.41
CA ALA A 23 3.37 24.69 -34.21
C ALA A 23 3.44 23.60 -33.12
N LEU A 24 3.53 22.33 -33.53
CA LEU A 24 3.67 21.18 -32.63
C LEU A 24 5.01 21.19 -31.87
N GLU A 25 6.12 21.49 -32.55
CA GLU A 25 7.45 21.58 -31.94
C GLU A 25 7.57 22.78 -30.98
N LYS A 26 6.89 23.90 -31.28
CA LYS A 26 6.80 25.04 -30.36
C LYS A 26 6.04 24.67 -29.08
N THR A 27 4.98 23.88 -29.19
CA THR A 27 4.20 23.41 -28.04
C THR A 27 5.00 22.44 -27.16
N GLU A 28 5.75 21.51 -27.74
CA GLU A 28 6.60 20.58 -26.96
C GLU A 28 7.80 21.29 -26.32
N LEU A 29 8.40 22.27 -27.00
CA LEU A 29 9.45 23.10 -26.41
C LEU A 29 8.92 23.91 -25.22
N ALA A 30 7.72 24.49 -25.33
CA ALA A 30 7.09 25.23 -24.23
C ALA A 30 6.81 24.34 -23.01
N LYS A 31 6.33 23.10 -23.21
CA LYS A 31 6.14 22.13 -22.12
C LYS A 31 7.45 21.76 -21.43
N THR A 32 8.51 21.58 -22.21
CA THR A 32 9.86 21.25 -21.69
C THR A 32 10.41 22.39 -20.83
N VAL A 33 10.23 23.65 -21.26
CA VAL A 33 10.64 24.83 -20.49
C VAL A 33 9.84 24.97 -19.18
N VAL A 34 8.53 24.72 -19.22
CA VAL A 34 7.68 24.75 -18.01
C VAL A 34 8.10 23.68 -17.00
N MET A 35 8.37 22.45 -17.45
CA MET A 35 8.86 21.38 -16.57
C MET A 35 10.25 21.69 -15.99
N ALA A 36 11.17 22.23 -16.79
CA ALA A 36 12.51 22.61 -16.33
C ALA A 36 12.44 23.74 -15.28
N LYS A 37 11.56 24.72 -15.47
CA LYS A 37 11.36 25.83 -14.54
C LYS A 37 10.76 25.34 -13.21
N SER A 38 9.72 24.51 -13.27
CA SER A 38 9.11 23.88 -12.09
C SER A 38 10.11 23.03 -11.31
N THR A 39 10.97 22.28 -12.01
CA THR A 39 12.04 21.49 -11.38
C THR A 39 13.07 22.40 -10.70
N ALA A 40 13.49 23.49 -11.34
CA ALA A 40 14.47 24.43 -10.79
C ALA A 40 13.94 25.21 -9.57
N GLU A 41 12.63 25.48 -9.52
CA GLU A 41 11.92 26.13 -8.41
C GLU A 41 11.68 25.20 -7.21
N SER A 42 11.60 23.88 -7.45
CA SER A 42 11.37 22.86 -6.40
C SER A 42 12.59 22.50 -5.55
N ILE A 43 13.79 22.98 -5.91
CA ILE A 43 15.03 22.69 -5.16
C ILE A 43 15.12 23.64 -3.95
N PRO A 44 15.08 23.15 -2.70
CA PRO A 44 15.08 23.98 -1.51
C PRO A 44 16.40 24.77 -1.39
N VAL A 45 16.28 26.09 -1.19
CA VAL A 45 17.39 26.95 -0.83
C VAL A 45 17.60 26.84 0.68
N GLN A 46 18.65 26.15 1.10
CA GLN A 46 19.16 26.32 2.46
C GLN A 46 19.73 27.75 2.57
N PRO A 47 19.24 28.61 3.48
CA PRO A 47 19.94 29.85 3.77
C PRO A 47 21.29 29.50 4.38
N VAL A 48 22.38 29.83 3.69
CA VAL A 48 23.73 29.75 4.25
C VAL A 48 23.85 30.85 5.30
N LEU A 49 23.46 30.52 6.54
CA LEU A 49 23.98 31.18 7.73
C LEU A 49 25.08 30.27 8.27
N ASP A 50 26.30 30.44 7.76
CA ASP A 50 27.48 29.89 8.42
C ASP A 50 28.58 30.96 8.49
N TYR A 51 28.88 31.37 9.72
CA TYR A 51 30.06 32.16 10.06
C TYR A 51 31.27 31.22 10.00
N ARG A 52 31.90 31.06 8.82
CA ARG A 52 33.20 30.38 8.69
C ARG A 52 34.16 31.11 7.76
N ASP A 53 35.44 30.90 8.09
CA ASP A 53 36.68 31.47 7.56
C ASP A 53 36.68 31.72 6.03
N PRO A 54 36.97 32.94 5.55
CA PRO A 54 37.01 33.28 4.12
C PRO A 54 37.98 32.46 3.27
N ASN A 55 38.88 31.68 3.87
CA ASN A 55 39.91 30.91 3.16
C ASN A 55 39.51 29.46 2.83
N GLN A 56 38.30 29.00 3.16
CA GLN A 56 37.83 27.64 2.85
C GLN A 56 36.57 27.60 1.97
N ILE A 57 36.57 28.33 0.85
CA ILE A 57 35.52 28.18 -0.16
C ILE A 57 35.80 26.91 -0.98
N GLN A 58 35.04 25.84 -0.74
CA GLN A 58 34.98 24.72 -1.67
C GLN A 58 34.36 25.18 -2.99
N LYS A 59 35.03 24.91 -4.11
CA LYS A 59 34.47 25.15 -5.44
C LYS A 59 33.24 24.27 -5.63
N PRO A 60 32.15 24.78 -6.25
CA PRO A 60 30.94 23.99 -6.47
C PRO A 60 31.27 22.73 -7.26
N SER A 61 30.55 21.65 -6.98
CA SER A 61 30.66 20.43 -7.79
C SER A 61 30.28 20.73 -9.25
N GLY A 62 30.76 19.91 -10.19
CA GLY A 62 30.49 20.11 -11.62
C GLY A 62 28.99 20.12 -12.00
N ARG A 63 28.14 19.54 -11.15
CA ARG A 63 26.67 19.58 -11.28
C ARG A 63 26.09 20.88 -10.72
N GLU A 64 26.55 21.33 -9.56
CA GLU A 64 26.14 22.62 -8.98
C GLU A 64 26.55 23.80 -9.86
N SER A 65 27.76 23.79 -10.43
CA SER A 65 28.17 24.82 -11.40
C SER A 65 27.29 24.83 -12.64
N ALA A 66 26.87 23.66 -13.16
CA ALA A 66 25.98 23.58 -14.32
C ALA A 66 24.56 24.06 -14.00
N LEU A 67 24.04 23.75 -12.81
CA LEU A 67 22.72 24.21 -12.36
C LEU A 67 22.72 25.72 -12.05
N LEU A 68 23.82 26.26 -11.53
CA LEU A 68 24.01 27.70 -11.35
C LEU A 68 24.10 28.42 -12.70
N GLN A 69 24.75 27.83 -13.70
CA GLN A 69 24.78 28.37 -15.06
C GLN A 69 23.37 28.37 -15.69
N ILE A 70 22.60 27.29 -15.55
CA ILE A 70 21.20 27.23 -16.04
C ILE A 70 20.34 28.31 -15.38
N ARG A 71 20.51 28.56 -14.07
CA ARG A 71 19.80 29.65 -13.38
C ARG A 71 20.24 31.03 -13.88
N SER A 72 21.53 31.22 -14.14
CA SER A 72 22.06 32.47 -14.73
C SER A 72 21.48 32.72 -16.12
N ASP A 73 21.41 31.67 -16.96
CA ASP A 73 20.90 31.75 -18.33
C ASP A 73 19.37 31.98 -18.37
N ILE A 74 18.64 31.50 -17.34
CA ILE A 74 17.20 31.78 -17.15
C ILE A 74 16.97 33.21 -16.65
N ALA A 75 17.90 33.76 -15.87
CA ALA A 75 17.76 35.07 -15.24
C ALA A 75 18.18 36.24 -16.15
N SER A 76 18.97 35.99 -17.21
CA SER A 76 19.32 37.04 -18.19
C SER A 76 18.15 37.28 -19.16
N ASP A 77 17.33 38.28 -18.87
CA ASP A 77 16.13 38.65 -19.65
C ASP A 77 16.43 39.52 -20.90
N ASP A 78 17.71 39.73 -21.23
CA ASP A 78 18.15 40.69 -22.27
C ASP A 78 18.46 40.06 -23.64
N GLY A 79 18.00 38.83 -23.91
CA GLY A 79 18.35 38.06 -25.12
C GLY A 79 17.16 37.65 -25.99
N ASP A 80 17.44 37.36 -27.27
CA ASP A 80 16.45 36.75 -28.20
C ASP A 80 15.87 35.47 -27.54
N PRO A 81 14.54 35.40 -27.33
CA PRO A 81 13.89 34.26 -26.69
C PRO A 81 14.21 32.90 -27.33
N GLN A 82 14.48 32.86 -28.64
CA GLN A 82 14.88 31.62 -29.31
C GLN A 82 16.32 31.22 -28.98
N GLN A 83 17.21 32.19 -28.79
CA GLN A 83 18.60 31.95 -28.44
C GLN A 83 18.73 31.50 -26.98
N ASN A 84 17.97 32.13 -26.07
CA ASN A 84 17.88 31.72 -24.66
C ASN A 84 17.28 30.32 -24.52
N SER A 85 16.22 30.01 -25.27
CA SER A 85 15.61 28.67 -25.24
C SER A 85 16.58 27.57 -25.72
N ARG A 86 17.40 27.86 -26.74
CA ARG A 86 18.42 26.92 -27.23
C ARG A 86 19.58 26.75 -26.25
N ALA A 87 20.03 27.82 -25.60
CA ALA A 87 21.07 27.76 -24.58
C ALA A 87 20.63 26.93 -23.37
N ILE A 88 19.41 27.17 -22.87
CA ILE A 88 18.81 26.40 -21.77
C ILE A 88 18.67 24.92 -22.15
N ALA A 89 18.18 24.62 -23.35
CA ALA A 89 18.06 23.24 -23.83
C ALA A 89 19.42 22.52 -23.94
N ALA A 90 20.46 23.22 -24.41
CA ALA A 90 21.82 22.68 -24.49
C ALA A 90 22.44 22.42 -23.11
N SER A 91 22.25 23.35 -22.16
CA SER A 91 22.73 23.20 -20.78
C SER A 91 22.01 22.06 -20.04
N VAL A 92 20.69 21.90 -20.24
CA VAL A 92 19.92 20.78 -19.71
C VAL A 92 20.36 19.45 -20.34
N ALA A 93 20.59 19.40 -21.65
CA ALA A 93 21.09 18.21 -22.33
C ALA A 93 22.50 17.82 -21.84
N ALA A 94 23.37 18.79 -21.52
CA ALA A 94 24.70 18.54 -20.95
C ALA A 94 24.64 17.95 -19.54
N VAL A 95 23.66 18.33 -18.72
CA VAL A 95 23.41 17.73 -17.40
C VAL A 95 22.88 16.30 -17.55
N ILE A 96 21.91 16.09 -18.44
CA ILE A 96 21.32 14.76 -18.70
C ILE A 96 22.35 13.77 -19.28
N ASN A 97 23.22 14.22 -20.19
CA ASN A 97 24.25 13.37 -20.78
C ASN A 97 25.41 13.06 -19.82
N ARG A 98 25.64 13.88 -18.79
CA ARG A 98 26.59 13.55 -17.70
C ARG A 98 26.06 12.48 -16.75
N ASP A 99 24.74 12.34 -16.65
CA ASP A 99 24.06 11.32 -15.83
C ASP A 99 23.80 10.00 -16.60
N SER A 100 24.27 9.87 -17.85
CA SER A 100 24.18 8.63 -18.63
C SER A 100 25.44 7.78 -18.42
N PRO A 101 25.36 6.58 -17.80
CA PRO A 101 26.54 5.76 -17.55
C PRO A 101 27.00 5.05 -18.82
N THR A 102 28.13 5.48 -19.38
CA THR A 102 28.90 4.69 -20.35
C THR A 102 29.90 3.79 -19.61
N THR A 103 29.70 2.48 -19.78
CA THR A 103 30.70 1.39 -19.70
C THR A 103 31.46 1.11 -18.39
N SER A 104 30.96 0.07 -17.70
CA SER A 104 31.68 -1.19 -17.37
C SER A 104 32.41 -1.40 -16.03
N GLN A 105 32.41 -0.52 -15.03
CA GLN A 105 32.99 -0.87 -13.72
C GLN A 105 32.13 -0.65 -12.47
N ASP A 106 31.08 0.19 -12.52
CA ASP A 106 30.28 0.49 -11.32
C ASP A 106 29.00 -0.35 -11.14
N ALA A 107 28.72 -1.26 -12.08
CA ALA A 107 27.54 -2.14 -12.04
C ALA A 107 27.57 -3.23 -10.94
N LYS A 108 28.61 -3.27 -10.09
CA LYS A 108 28.75 -4.24 -8.99
C LYS A 108 28.31 -3.73 -7.62
N ILE A 109 28.06 -2.44 -7.43
CA ILE A 109 27.88 -1.86 -6.08
C ILE A 109 26.42 -1.44 -5.79
N PHE A 110 25.53 -1.36 -6.80
CA PHE A 110 24.15 -0.87 -6.63
C PHE A 110 23.03 -1.89 -6.86
N ARG A 111 23.30 -3.20 -6.74
CA ARG A 111 22.27 -4.25 -6.67
C ARG A 111 22.12 -4.75 -5.22
N SER A 112 21.42 -4.00 -4.38
CA SER A 112 20.96 -4.50 -3.08
C SER A 112 19.70 -3.77 -2.60
N SER A 113 18.61 -3.90 -3.35
CA SER A 113 17.25 -3.64 -2.84
C SER A 113 16.16 -4.37 -3.66
N GLU A 114 16.51 -5.48 -4.30
CA GLU A 114 15.50 -6.43 -4.79
C GLU A 114 15.00 -7.23 -3.59
N SER A 115 13.69 -7.18 -3.31
CA SER A 115 13.05 -8.03 -2.31
C SER A 115 13.32 -9.51 -2.63
N PRO A 116 13.91 -10.30 -1.71
CA PRO A 116 14.19 -11.71 -1.95
C PRO A 116 12.89 -12.49 -1.76
N GLY A 117 12.21 -12.85 -2.85
CA GLY A 117 10.84 -13.37 -2.74
C GLY A 117 10.49 -14.68 -3.46
N MET A 118 11.37 -15.28 -4.25
CA MET A 118 11.04 -16.56 -4.93
C MET A 118 12.22 -17.51 -5.12
N ASP A 119 13.44 -16.98 -5.32
CA ASP A 119 14.60 -17.79 -5.66
C ASP A 119 15.30 -18.46 -4.46
N THR A 120 14.82 -18.22 -3.23
CA THR A 120 15.39 -18.78 -1.99
C THR A 120 14.66 -20.03 -1.48
N LEU A 121 13.63 -20.51 -2.18
CA LEU A 121 13.08 -21.84 -1.90
C LEU A 121 14.12 -22.89 -2.32
N LEU A 122 14.54 -23.72 -1.35
CA LEU A 122 15.47 -24.86 -1.51
C LEU A 122 15.20 -25.65 -2.82
N PRO A 123 16.19 -26.34 -3.42
CA PRO A 123 15.98 -27.08 -4.66
C PRO A 123 14.95 -28.20 -4.46
N VAL A 124 13.69 -27.85 -4.73
CA VAL A 124 12.55 -28.75 -4.66
C VAL A 124 12.63 -29.69 -5.86
N GLN A 125 12.53 -31.00 -5.64
CA GLN A 125 12.30 -31.95 -6.74
C GLN A 125 11.03 -31.51 -7.46
N LYS A 126 11.18 -30.96 -8.67
CA LYS A 126 10.03 -30.51 -9.47
C LYS A 126 9.15 -31.73 -9.77
N MET A 127 7.86 -31.64 -9.43
CA MET A 127 6.87 -32.59 -9.94
C MET A 127 6.92 -32.60 -11.47
N THR A 128 6.74 -33.77 -12.06
CA THR A 128 6.59 -33.90 -13.52
C THR A 128 5.31 -33.19 -13.96
N ALA A 129 5.24 -32.79 -15.24
CA ALA A 129 4.02 -32.20 -15.81
C ALA A 129 2.78 -33.11 -15.66
N GLU A 130 3.00 -34.42 -15.74
CA GLU A 130 1.98 -35.45 -15.50
C GLU A 130 1.51 -35.44 -14.04
N GLY A 131 2.45 -35.36 -13.08
CA GLY A 131 2.13 -35.24 -11.66
C GLY A 131 1.34 -33.97 -11.34
N LEU A 132 1.68 -32.84 -11.97
CA LEU A 132 0.95 -31.58 -11.82
C LEU A 132 -0.49 -31.66 -12.36
N THR A 133 -0.68 -32.37 -13.48
CA THR A 133 -2.01 -32.57 -14.09
C THR A 133 -2.88 -33.47 -13.23
N ALA A 134 -2.35 -34.60 -12.76
CA ALA A 134 -3.07 -35.50 -11.85
C ALA A 134 -3.49 -34.79 -10.55
N LEU A 135 -2.59 -33.95 -9.99
CA LEU A 135 -2.88 -33.18 -8.79
C LEU A 135 -4.00 -32.14 -9.02
N TYR A 136 -4.02 -31.51 -10.19
CA TYR A 136 -5.09 -30.57 -10.58
C TYR A 136 -6.44 -31.29 -10.80
N GLU A 137 -6.45 -32.45 -11.44
CA GLU A 137 -7.66 -33.26 -11.65
C GLU A 137 -8.28 -33.70 -10.31
N GLU A 138 -7.45 -34.17 -9.37
CA GLU A 138 -7.89 -34.54 -8.02
C GLU A 138 -8.50 -33.37 -7.25
N MET A 139 -7.97 -32.16 -7.47
CA MET A 139 -8.50 -30.93 -6.90
C MET A 139 -9.87 -30.58 -7.52
N GLY A 140 -10.06 -30.80 -8.82
CA GLY A 140 -11.33 -30.59 -9.53
C GLY A 140 -12.50 -31.39 -8.94
N ASP A 141 -12.28 -32.65 -8.59
CA ASP A 141 -13.28 -33.53 -7.96
C ASP A 141 -13.65 -33.09 -6.54
N SER A 142 -12.79 -32.31 -5.89
CA SER A 142 -13.05 -31.72 -4.58
C SER A 142 -13.92 -30.45 -4.68
N PHE A 143 -13.88 -29.75 -5.81
CA PHE A 143 -14.68 -28.54 -6.04
C PHE A 143 -16.14 -28.81 -6.43
N ALA A 144 -16.43 -29.97 -7.02
CA ALA A 144 -17.80 -30.35 -7.40
C ALA A 144 -18.74 -30.58 -6.18
N ARG A 145 -18.17 -30.67 -4.97
CA ARG A 145 -18.90 -30.94 -3.73
C ARG A 145 -18.96 -29.65 -2.88
N GLY A 146 -20.10 -28.97 -2.98
CA GLY A 146 -20.30 -27.60 -2.52
C GLY A 146 -19.92 -27.34 -1.05
N VAL A 147 -18.90 -26.50 -0.87
CA VAL A 147 -18.51 -25.64 0.27
C VAL A 147 -17.65 -24.50 -0.32
N SER A 148 -17.34 -23.43 0.43
CA SER A 148 -16.41 -22.35 0.05
C SER A 148 -15.16 -22.89 -0.69
N LEU A 149 -14.95 -22.46 -1.96
CA LEU A 149 -13.82 -22.92 -2.80
C LEU A 149 -12.48 -22.78 -2.07
N GLN A 150 -12.33 -21.70 -1.33
CA GLN A 150 -11.15 -21.38 -0.53
C GLN A 150 -10.86 -22.44 0.52
N ARG A 151 -11.87 -22.85 1.29
CA ARG A 151 -11.75 -23.93 2.29
C ARG A 151 -11.32 -25.25 1.65
N ASN A 152 -11.89 -25.57 0.49
CA ASN A 152 -11.56 -26.81 -0.23
C ASN A 152 -10.11 -26.81 -0.74
N VAL A 153 -9.65 -25.71 -1.35
CA VAL A 153 -8.23 -25.55 -1.75
C VAL A 153 -7.31 -25.71 -0.55
N TRP A 154 -7.64 -25.05 0.56
CA TRP A 154 -6.82 -25.05 1.76
C TRP A 154 -6.68 -26.45 2.39
N ASN A 155 -7.79 -27.15 2.55
CA ASN A 155 -7.80 -28.52 3.06
C ASN A 155 -7.06 -29.48 2.13
N PHE A 156 -7.26 -29.34 0.82
CA PHE A 156 -6.53 -30.14 -0.16
C PHE A 156 -5.02 -29.96 -0.04
N VAL A 157 -4.54 -28.70 -0.03
CA VAL A 157 -3.12 -28.37 0.11
C VAL A 157 -2.53 -28.98 1.39
N ARG A 158 -3.23 -28.87 2.52
CA ARG A 158 -2.78 -29.45 3.79
C ARG A 158 -2.72 -30.96 3.79
N HIS A 159 -3.78 -31.62 3.32
CA HIS A 159 -3.81 -33.09 3.24
C HIS A 159 -2.68 -33.59 2.35
N LYS A 160 -2.42 -32.91 1.23
CA LYS A 160 -1.32 -33.24 0.34
C LYS A 160 0.05 -32.97 0.95
N ALA A 161 0.23 -31.84 1.63
CA ALA A 161 1.46 -31.53 2.35
C ALA A 161 1.79 -32.62 3.39
N ALA A 162 0.80 -33.02 4.18
CA ALA A 162 0.94 -34.11 5.15
C ALA A 162 1.23 -35.47 4.48
N ALA A 163 0.49 -35.84 3.43
CA ALA A 163 0.65 -37.12 2.75
C ALA A 163 1.99 -37.27 2.01
N THR A 164 2.57 -36.15 1.55
CA THR A 164 3.83 -36.14 0.78
C THR A 164 5.04 -35.72 1.61
N ASN A 165 4.85 -35.39 2.89
CA ASN A 165 5.86 -34.82 3.77
C ASN A 165 6.54 -33.58 3.14
N GLN A 166 5.74 -32.72 2.50
CA GLN A 166 6.18 -31.44 1.93
C GLN A 166 5.57 -30.27 2.71
N SER A 167 6.14 -29.07 2.55
CA SER A 167 5.54 -27.87 3.15
C SER A 167 4.24 -27.47 2.44
N ILE A 168 3.36 -26.77 3.15
CA ILE A 168 2.13 -26.19 2.59
C ILE A 168 2.46 -25.25 1.42
N ALA A 169 3.45 -24.37 1.59
CA ALA A 169 3.92 -23.45 0.56
C ALA A 169 4.40 -24.19 -0.70
N THR A 170 5.14 -25.28 -0.55
CA THR A 170 5.63 -26.10 -1.67
C THR A 170 4.47 -26.70 -2.47
N ILE A 171 3.50 -27.32 -1.80
CA ILE A 171 2.31 -27.89 -2.46
C ILE A 171 1.48 -26.79 -3.14
N ALA A 172 1.27 -25.66 -2.47
CA ALA A 172 0.54 -24.53 -3.04
C ALA A 172 1.23 -23.95 -4.28
N ALA A 173 2.57 -23.86 -4.28
CA ALA A 173 3.35 -23.42 -5.44
C ALA A 173 3.24 -24.37 -6.64
N TRP A 174 3.33 -25.68 -6.41
CA TRP A 174 3.13 -26.68 -7.47
C TRP A 174 1.73 -26.59 -8.08
N LEU A 175 0.70 -26.51 -7.25
CA LEU A 175 -0.67 -26.34 -7.71
C LEU A 175 -0.86 -25.02 -8.47
N SER A 176 -0.27 -23.93 -7.98
CA SER A 176 -0.37 -22.61 -8.62
C SER A 176 0.20 -22.66 -10.03
N ASP A 177 1.34 -23.32 -10.22
CA ASP A 177 1.97 -23.53 -11.54
C ASP A 177 1.11 -24.41 -12.46
N ALA A 178 0.55 -25.50 -11.93
CA ALA A 178 -0.36 -26.38 -12.68
C ALA A 178 -1.62 -25.65 -13.17
N VAL A 179 -2.26 -24.87 -12.28
CA VAL A 179 -3.43 -24.05 -12.58
C VAL A 179 -3.06 -22.98 -13.61
N PHE A 180 -1.92 -22.32 -13.45
CA PHE A 180 -1.43 -21.31 -14.40
C PHE A 180 -1.25 -21.89 -15.81
N HIS A 181 -0.60 -23.04 -15.94
CA HIS A 181 -0.42 -23.72 -17.24
C HIS A 181 -1.76 -24.10 -17.89
N THR A 182 -2.75 -24.48 -17.08
CA THR A 182 -4.10 -24.81 -17.56
C THR A 182 -4.83 -23.56 -18.06
N ILE A 183 -4.73 -22.46 -17.30
CA ILE A 183 -5.29 -21.15 -17.63
C ILE A 183 -4.70 -20.61 -18.94
N VAL A 184 -3.38 -20.64 -19.09
CA VAL A 184 -2.67 -20.12 -20.28
C VAL A 184 -3.05 -20.89 -21.54
N LYS A 185 -3.30 -22.20 -21.46
CA LYS A 185 -3.70 -23.02 -22.61
C LYS A 185 -5.14 -22.75 -23.07
N LYS A 186 -6.01 -22.16 -22.25
CA LYS A 186 -7.43 -21.93 -22.57
C LYS A 186 -7.93 -20.52 -22.16
N PRO A 187 -7.41 -19.42 -22.78
CA PRO A 187 -7.67 -18.05 -22.32
C PRO A 187 -9.14 -17.61 -22.43
N SER A 188 -9.91 -18.17 -23.37
CA SER A 188 -11.27 -17.75 -23.70
C SER A 188 -12.32 -18.04 -22.62
N HIS A 189 -12.00 -18.87 -21.61
CA HIS A 189 -12.93 -19.31 -20.57
C HIS A 189 -12.73 -18.62 -19.20
N LEU A 190 -11.82 -17.66 -19.09
CA LEU A 190 -11.31 -17.15 -17.80
C LEU A 190 -12.19 -16.11 -17.11
N LYS A 191 -13.23 -15.58 -17.77
CA LYS A 191 -14.16 -14.67 -17.12
C LYS A 191 -15.03 -15.46 -16.15
N ASN A 192 -14.64 -15.45 -14.87
CA ASN A 192 -15.37 -16.06 -13.75
C ASN A 192 -15.17 -17.55 -13.52
N SER A 193 -14.06 -18.11 -14.00
CA SER A 193 -13.77 -19.53 -13.78
C SER A 193 -13.23 -19.79 -12.37
N SER A 194 -13.55 -20.97 -11.82
CA SER A 194 -13.04 -21.48 -10.55
C SER A 194 -11.51 -21.52 -10.49
N GLU A 195 -10.85 -21.67 -11.64
CA GLU A 195 -9.40 -21.75 -11.80
C GLU A 195 -8.70 -20.43 -11.45
N SER A 196 -9.25 -19.30 -11.90
CA SER A 196 -8.67 -17.98 -11.54
C SER A 196 -8.75 -17.74 -10.03
N LEU A 197 -9.88 -18.09 -9.41
CA LEU A 197 -10.04 -17.93 -7.97
C LEU A 197 -9.14 -18.92 -7.21
N CYS A 198 -9.00 -20.16 -7.70
CA CYS A 198 -8.08 -21.14 -7.14
C CYS A 198 -6.63 -20.66 -7.21
N PHE A 199 -6.20 -20.11 -8.36
CA PHE A 199 -4.87 -19.53 -8.52
C PHE A 199 -4.62 -18.41 -7.50
N GLU A 200 -5.58 -17.49 -7.35
CA GLU A 200 -5.52 -16.43 -6.33
C GLU A 200 -5.39 -17.04 -4.93
N ILE A 201 -6.26 -17.97 -4.53
CA ILE A 201 -6.20 -18.61 -3.20
C ILE A 201 -4.81 -19.22 -2.96
N LEU A 202 -4.29 -20.00 -3.92
CA LEU A 202 -2.98 -20.64 -3.81
C LEU A 202 -1.85 -19.62 -3.62
N ARG A 203 -1.90 -18.48 -4.30
CA ARG A 203 -0.95 -17.37 -4.10
C ARG A 203 -1.05 -16.77 -2.69
N GLY A 204 -2.27 -16.67 -2.16
CA GLY A 204 -2.51 -16.24 -0.78
C GLY A 204 -1.87 -17.19 0.25
N ILE A 205 -2.04 -18.50 0.05
CA ILE A 205 -1.41 -19.53 0.90
C ILE A 205 0.12 -19.37 0.91
N ILE A 206 0.73 -19.25 -0.27
CA ILE A 206 2.18 -19.10 -0.40
C ILE A 206 2.66 -17.85 0.36
N LEU A 207 2.01 -16.71 0.12
CA LEU A 207 2.35 -15.46 0.80
C LEU A 207 2.20 -15.57 2.32
N MET A 208 1.13 -16.20 2.81
CA MET A 208 0.91 -16.39 4.23
C MET A 208 2.03 -17.22 4.88
N GLU A 209 2.40 -18.36 4.30
CA GLU A 209 3.48 -19.21 4.81
C GLU A 209 4.84 -18.49 4.79
N GLU A 210 5.16 -17.74 3.73
CA GLU A 210 6.36 -16.92 3.66
C GLU A 210 6.41 -15.88 4.80
N LYS A 211 5.30 -15.18 5.03
CA LYS A 211 5.25 -14.11 6.04
C LYS A 211 5.17 -14.65 7.47
N GLU A 212 4.63 -15.86 7.68
CA GLU A 212 4.70 -16.54 8.99
C GLU A 212 6.16 -16.84 9.40
N VAL A 213 7.05 -17.16 8.46
CA VAL A 213 8.48 -17.36 8.75
C VAL A 213 9.13 -16.05 9.21
N SER A 214 8.91 -14.95 8.48
CA SER A 214 9.41 -13.62 8.87
C SER A 214 8.86 -13.21 10.24
N LEU A 215 7.55 -13.39 10.46
CA LEU A 215 6.93 -13.07 11.74
C LEU A 215 7.49 -13.91 12.89
N THR A 216 7.79 -15.19 12.66
CA THR A 216 8.43 -16.06 13.66
C THR A 216 9.76 -15.48 14.12
N GLN A 217 10.57 -14.98 13.18
CA GLN A 217 11.86 -14.37 13.50
C GLN A 217 11.66 -13.07 14.29
N ALA A 218 10.74 -12.22 13.87
CA ALA A 218 10.43 -10.96 14.54
C ALA A 218 9.90 -11.17 15.97
N CYS A 219 8.98 -12.12 16.18
CA CYS A 219 8.41 -12.45 17.49
C CYS A 219 9.47 -12.88 18.51
N ARG A 220 10.54 -13.58 18.10
CA ARG A 220 11.62 -13.98 19.01
C ARG A 220 12.36 -12.79 19.63
N GLY A 221 12.40 -11.66 18.94
CA GLY A 221 13.01 -10.42 19.42
C GLY A 221 12.12 -9.60 20.37
N VAL A 222 10.86 -10.01 20.58
CA VAL A 222 9.89 -9.22 21.35
C VAL A 222 9.29 -10.07 22.47
N PRO A 223 9.64 -9.84 23.75
CA PRO A 223 9.20 -10.68 24.88
C PRO A 223 7.68 -10.86 24.99
N ALA A 224 6.89 -9.89 24.55
CA ALA A 224 5.44 -9.99 24.60
C ALA A 224 4.88 -11.02 23.59
N TYR A 225 5.60 -11.28 22.49
CA TYR A 225 5.21 -12.15 21.38
C TYR A 225 5.98 -13.47 21.31
N CYS A 226 7.13 -13.60 21.97
CA CYS A 226 8.05 -14.74 21.79
C CYS A 226 7.44 -16.11 22.14
N ASP A 227 6.46 -16.15 23.03
CA ASP A 227 5.82 -17.37 23.49
C ASP A 227 4.55 -17.74 22.70
N ILE A 228 4.19 -16.95 21.68
CA ILE A 228 3.01 -17.22 20.85
C ILE A 228 3.35 -18.33 19.84
N PRO A 229 2.67 -19.49 19.88
CA PRO A 229 2.88 -20.53 18.88
C PRO A 229 2.54 -20.02 17.48
N GLN A 230 3.34 -20.36 16.48
CA GLN A 230 3.11 -19.97 15.07
C GLN A 230 1.69 -20.26 14.59
N LYS A 231 1.11 -21.40 15.01
CA LYS A 231 -0.28 -21.78 14.68
C LYS A 231 -1.35 -20.76 15.12
N ASN A 232 -1.01 -19.83 16.01
CA ASN A 232 -1.88 -18.77 16.51
C ASN A 232 -1.62 -17.39 15.84
N TYR A 233 -0.64 -17.24 14.95
CA TYR A 233 -0.28 -15.93 14.38
C TYR A 233 -1.41 -15.25 13.63
N TRP A 234 -2.18 -15.98 12.84
CA TRP A 234 -3.37 -15.44 12.15
C TRP A 234 -4.37 -14.79 13.13
N ARG A 235 -4.45 -15.25 14.39
CA ARG A 235 -5.35 -14.67 15.42
C ARG A 235 -4.92 -13.28 15.86
N LEU A 236 -3.67 -12.87 15.61
CA LEU A 236 -3.17 -11.54 15.96
C LEU A 236 -3.75 -10.42 15.09
N ILE A 237 -4.30 -10.78 13.93
CA ILE A 237 -4.76 -9.83 12.90
C ILE A 237 -6.20 -10.10 12.44
N THR A 238 -6.87 -11.12 13.00
CA THR A 238 -8.24 -11.49 12.65
C THR A 238 -9.21 -10.98 13.70
N ASP A 239 -10.33 -10.43 13.25
CA ASP A 239 -11.48 -10.08 14.09
C ASP A 239 -12.03 -11.34 14.76
N SER A 240 -12.12 -11.34 16.10
CA SER A 240 -12.58 -12.50 16.87
C SER A 240 -14.05 -12.89 16.61
N ASN A 241 -14.89 -11.92 16.25
CA ASN A 241 -16.30 -12.15 15.89
C ASN A 241 -16.44 -12.80 14.50
N HIS A 242 -15.43 -12.66 13.65
CA HIS A 242 -15.40 -13.29 12.32
C HIS A 242 -14.59 -14.59 12.28
N ILE A 243 -14.10 -15.07 13.43
CA ILE A 243 -13.47 -16.38 13.57
C ILE A 243 -14.56 -17.46 13.49
N THR A 244 -14.84 -17.95 12.28
CA THR A 244 -15.46 -19.26 12.10
C THR A 244 -14.36 -20.30 12.16
N ILE A 245 -14.21 -20.97 13.31
CA ILE A 245 -13.27 -22.08 13.48
C ILE A 245 -13.87 -23.28 12.73
N ASP A 246 -13.22 -23.74 11.67
CA ASP A 246 -13.57 -25.02 11.06
C ASP A 246 -13.04 -26.20 11.90
N ASP A 247 -13.36 -27.43 11.52
CA ASP A 247 -12.91 -28.65 12.21
C ASP A 247 -11.38 -28.78 12.29
N SER A 248 -10.62 -27.97 11.54
CA SER A 248 -9.16 -27.92 11.54
C SER A 248 -8.56 -26.88 12.50
N GLY A 249 -9.39 -26.10 13.19
CA GLY A 249 -8.92 -25.08 14.12
C GLY A 249 -8.40 -23.78 13.48
N LYS A 250 -8.60 -23.56 12.17
CA LYS A 250 -8.26 -22.29 11.48
C LYS A 250 -9.51 -21.65 10.84
N VAL A 251 -9.43 -20.35 10.61
CA VAL A 251 -10.55 -19.54 10.07
C VAL A 251 -10.59 -19.56 8.55
N ASP A 252 -11.80 -19.55 8.01
CA ASP A 252 -12.15 -19.34 6.59
C ASP A 252 -11.90 -17.86 6.16
N GLY A 253 -10.71 -17.31 6.48
CA GLY A 253 -10.52 -15.87 6.73
C GLY A 253 -9.91 -15.03 5.60
N GLU A 254 -9.44 -15.61 4.50
CA GLU A 254 -8.96 -14.82 3.35
C GLU A 254 -10.11 -14.26 2.49
N ASN A 255 -10.86 -13.30 3.04
CA ASN A 255 -11.86 -12.55 2.26
C ASN A 255 -11.25 -11.89 1.00
N ALA A 256 -9.95 -11.60 1.00
CA ALA A 256 -9.13 -11.30 -0.17
C ALA A 256 -7.89 -12.20 -0.17
N SER A 257 -7.51 -12.73 -1.34
CA SER A 257 -6.35 -13.60 -1.48
C SER A 257 -5.09 -12.89 -0.99
N GLY A 258 -4.39 -13.54 -0.06
CA GLY A 258 -3.16 -13.03 0.53
C GLY A 258 -3.36 -11.96 1.60
N CYS A 259 -4.59 -11.55 1.92
CA CYS A 259 -4.86 -10.54 2.95
C CYS A 259 -4.23 -10.91 4.30
N MET A 260 -4.33 -12.19 4.69
CA MET A 260 -3.70 -12.71 5.89
C MET A 260 -2.18 -12.56 5.82
N GLY A 261 -1.57 -13.03 4.72
CA GLY A 261 -0.12 -12.91 4.51
C GLY A 261 0.37 -11.47 4.54
N GLY A 262 -0.34 -10.55 3.88
CA GLY A 262 -0.05 -9.12 3.92
C GLY A 262 -0.05 -8.59 5.35
N LEU A 263 -1.15 -8.75 6.09
CA LEU A 263 -1.27 -8.28 7.48
C LEU A 263 -0.21 -8.91 8.42
N LEU A 264 0.15 -10.18 8.23
CA LEU A 264 1.26 -10.81 8.97
C LEU A 264 2.60 -10.17 8.62
N GLY A 265 2.80 -9.81 7.34
CA GLY A 265 3.98 -9.06 6.89
C GLY A 265 4.07 -7.67 7.51
N GLY A 266 2.95 -6.95 7.59
CA GLY A 266 2.85 -5.68 8.32
C GLY A 266 3.16 -5.84 9.81
N LEU A 267 2.65 -6.90 10.44
CA LEU A 267 2.95 -7.20 11.85
C LEU A 267 4.43 -7.50 12.08
N ALA A 268 5.06 -8.30 11.21
CA ALA A 268 6.48 -8.60 11.29
C ALA A 268 7.31 -7.30 11.21
N TYR A 269 6.99 -6.44 10.24
CA TYR A 269 7.67 -5.15 10.07
C TYR A 269 7.45 -4.20 11.25
N MET A 270 6.25 -4.17 11.84
CA MET A 270 5.99 -3.41 13.07
C MET A 270 6.88 -3.87 14.24
N LEU A 271 7.09 -5.18 14.40
CA LEU A 271 7.94 -5.73 15.45
C LEU A 271 9.43 -5.42 15.21
N GLU A 272 9.89 -5.43 13.96
CA GLU A 272 11.25 -5.04 13.58
C GLU A 272 11.54 -3.56 13.89
N THR A 273 10.55 -2.70 13.62
CA THR A 273 10.62 -1.24 13.85
C THR A 273 10.01 -0.81 15.19
N GLN A 274 9.79 -1.73 16.14
CA GLN A 274 9.06 -1.47 17.39
C GLN A 274 9.65 -0.31 18.21
N HIS A 275 10.97 -0.11 18.13
CA HIS A 275 11.75 0.90 18.85
C HIS A 275 11.63 2.30 18.22
N GLU A 276 11.20 2.40 16.97
CA GLU A 276 11.05 3.67 16.27
C GLU A 276 9.80 4.41 16.73
N LYS A 277 9.90 5.74 16.85
CA LYS A 277 8.77 6.59 17.18
C LYS A 277 7.77 6.59 16.00
N LEU A 278 6.48 6.42 16.28
CA LEU A 278 5.46 6.48 15.24
C LEU A 278 5.49 7.84 14.53
N SER A 279 5.49 7.81 13.20
CA SER A 279 5.46 8.95 12.27
C SER A 279 4.47 8.66 11.14
N SER A 280 4.08 9.66 10.35
CA SER A 280 3.23 9.41 9.17
C SER A 280 3.92 8.52 8.14
N HIS A 281 5.24 8.61 8.01
CA HIS A 281 6.00 7.74 7.12
C HIS A 281 5.96 6.28 7.61
N LEU A 282 6.23 6.04 8.89
CA LEU A 282 6.19 4.68 9.44
C LEU A 282 4.77 4.08 9.39
N LEU A 283 3.73 4.91 9.55
CA LEU A 283 2.34 4.48 9.36
C LEU A 283 2.06 4.04 7.91
N GLU A 284 2.61 4.75 6.92
CA GLU A 284 2.52 4.38 5.51
C GLU A 284 3.24 3.06 5.23
N GLU A 285 4.43 2.87 5.79
CA GLU A 285 5.17 1.60 5.68
C GLU A 285 4.39 0.44 6.32
N PHE A 286 3.74 0.65 7.47
CA PHE A 286 2.87 -0.37 8.07
C PHE A 286 1.74 -0.79 7.14
N HIS A 287 1.08 0.18 6.49
CA HIS A 287 0.06 -0.10 5.50
C HIS A 287 0.65 -0.87 4.32
N ASP A 288 1.73 -0.38 3.72
CA ASP A 288 2.31 -0.93 2.51
C ASP A 288 2.82 -2.35 2.67
N HIS A 289 3.40 -2.66 3.83
CA HIS A 289 3.75 -4.03 4.20
C HIS A 289 2.50 -4.89 4.47
N SER A 290 1.44 -4.31 5.02
CA SER A 290 0.16 -5.01 5.28
C SER A 290 -0.61 -5.41 4.01
N ILE A 291 -0.33 -4.76 2.88
CA ILE A 291 -0.99 -5.03 1.60
C ILE A 291 -0.04 -5.59 0.52
N ASP A 292 1.22 -5.80 0.86
CA ASP A 292 2.23 -6.31 -0.07
C ASP A 292 1.87 -7.73 -0.52
N GLY A 293 1.67 -7.91 -1.83
CA GLY A 293 1.26 -9.19 -2.41
C GLY A 293 -0.24 -9.52 -2.31
N VAL A 294 -1.06 -8.64 -1.73
CA VAL A 294 -2.51 -8.87 -1.59
C VAL A 294 -3.26 -8.50 -2.86
N VAL A 295 -4.07 -9.43 -3.37
CA VAL A 295 -4.81 -9.25 -4.63
C VAL A 295 -6.16 -8.55 -4.39
N ASP A 296 -6.36 -7.39 -5.01
CA ASP A 296 -7.63 -6.66 -5.03
C ASP A 296 -8.62 -7.33 -5.97
N LYS A 297 -9.56 -8.09 -5.40
CA LYS A 297 -10.64 -8.79 -6.12
C LYS A 297 -11.50 -7.87 -7.00
N ARG A 298 -11.60 -6.57 -6.69
CA ARG A 298 -12.42 -5.60 -7.44
C ARG A 298 -11.68 -5.08 -8.68
N ARG A 299 -10.35 -4.94 -8.58
CA ARG A 299 -9.48 -4.43 -9.66
C ARG A 299 -8.81 -5.52 -10.47
N ALA A 300 -8.84 -6.76 -10.00
CA ALA A 300 -8.57 -7.95 -10.79
C ALA A 300 -9.67 -8.11 -11.86
N SER A 301 -9.73 -7.18 -12.83
CA SER A 301 -10.26 -7.53 -14.13
C SER A 301 -9.34 -8.64 -14.62
N ARG A 302 -9.83 -9.88 -14.51
CA ARG A 302 -9.09 -11.15 -14.69
C ARG A 302 -8.39 -11.27 -16.06
N TYR A 303 -8.54 -10.27 -16.91
CA TYR A 303 -7.96 -10.14 -18.24
C TYR A 303 -6.54 -9.57 -18.25
N GLU A 304 -6.15 -8.68 -17.34
CA GLU A 304 -4.80 -8.07 -17.41
C GLU A 304 -3.68 -9.03 -17.00
N ILE A 305 -3.97 -10.00 -16.13
CA ILE A 305 -3.03 -11.01 -15.61
C ILE A 305 -2.52 -11.94 -16.73
N PHE A 306 -3.37 -12.26 -17.71
CA PHE A 306 -3.11 -13.36 -18.66
C PHE A 306 -2.95 -12.93 -20.12
N THR A 307 -3.17 -11.66 -20.47
CA THR A 307 -3.14 -11.20 -21.88
C THR A 307 -1.84 -10.54 -22.31
N LYS A 308 -0.92 -10.22 -21.39
CA LYS A 308 0.39 -9.63 -21.74
C LYS A 308 1.49 -10.70 -21.67
N PRO A 309 2.18 -11.01 -22.79
CA PRO A 309 3.20 -12.07 -22.88
C PRO A 309 4.50 -11.76 -22.12
N THR A 310 4.64 -10.54 -21.63
CA THR A 310 5.69 -10.16 -20.66
C THR A 310 5.00 -9.87 -19.32
N PRO A 311 5.47 -10.44 -18.19
CA PRO A 311 4.98 -10.14 -16.85
C PRO A 311 5.39 -8.72 -16.46
N LYS A 312 4.82 -7.71 -17.13
CA LYS A 312 4.91 -6.33 -16.68
C LYS A 312 3.99 -6.24 -15.48
N LYS A 313 4.56 -6.35 -14.27
CA LYS A 313 3.98 -6.09 -12.94
C LYS A 313 2.45 -6.26 -12.91
N TYR A 314 1.97 -7.39 -12.40
CA TYR A 314 0.55 -7.56 -12.06
C TYR A 314 0.06 -6.30 -11.31
N THR A 315 -0.94 -5.60 -11.85
CA THR A 315 -1.48 -4.33 -11.30
C THR A 315 -2.72 -4.54 -10.43
N CYS A 316 -3.06 -5.80 -10.14
CA CYS A 316 -4.21 -6.16 -9.29
C CYS A 316 -3.90 -6.14 -7.79
N PHE A 317 -2.90 -5.37 -7.36
CA PHE A 317 -2.60 -5.20 -5.95
C PHE A 317 -3.31 -3.96 -5.41
N PHE A 318 -3.53 -3.94 -4.10
CA PHE A 318 -3.91 -2.71 -3.44
C PHE A 318 -2.87 -1.62 -3.70
N ASN A 319 -3.35 -0.39 -3.83
CA ASN A 319 -2.48 0.77 -4.04
C ASN A 319 -1.71 1.03 -2.74
N LYS A 320 -0.38 1.00 -2.86
CA LYS A 320 0.55 1.46 -1.83
C LYS A 320 0.46 2.98 -1.63
N GLY A 321 0.85 3.40 -0.45
CA GLY A 321 0.87 4.76 0.01
C GLY A 321 -0.50 5.31 0.41
N TYR A 322 -0.49 6.56 0.88
CA TYR A 322 -1.70 7.32 1.17
C TYR A 322 -2.61 7.42 -0.05
N ARG A 323 -3.92 7.28 0.17
CA ARG A 323 -4.88 7.34 -0.94
C ARG A 323 -4.98 8.74 -1.54
N ASP A 324 -5.25 8.76 -2.84
CA ASP A 324 -5.74 9.94 -3.53
C ASP A 324 -7.28 9.91 -3.55
N GLY A 325 -7.92 10.95 -3.04
CA GLY A 325 -9.38 11.03 -2.84
C GLY A 325 -9.87 10.37 -1.54
N SER A 326 -9.39 10.84 -0.38
CA SER A 326 -9.97 10.42 0.91
C SER A 326 -11.46 10.77 1.01
N VAL A 327 -12.20 10.05 1.83
CA VAL A 327 -13.56 10.44 2.19
C VAL A 327 -13.58 10.74 3.68
N ASP A 328 -13.57 12.02 4.04
CA ASP A 328 -13.98 12.43 5.38
C ASP A 328 -15.49 12.26 5.52
N TYR A 329 -15.94 11.56 6.54
CA TYR A 329 -17.36 11.42 6.84
C TYR A 329 -17.68 12.30 8.05
N LYS A 330 -18.13 13.53 7.78
CA LYS A 330 -18.67 14.40 8.84
C LYS A 330 -20.15 14.10 9.00
N ILE A 331 -20.56 13.62 10.18
CA ILE A 331 -21.96 13.46 10.56
C ILE A 331 -22.44 14.77 11.18
N TYR A 332 -23.41 15.41 10.54
CA TYR A 332 -24.06 16.60 11.09
C TYR A 332 -25.43 16.21 11.64
N LYS A 333 -25.77 16.69 12.84
CA LYS A 333 -27.15 16.72 13.32
C LYS A 333 -27.71 18.12 13.06
N THR A 334 -28.67 18.25 12.15
CA THR A 334 -29.40 19.51 11.99
C THR A 334 -30.41 19.65 13.13
N THR A 335 -30.28 20.72 13.93
CA THR A 335 -31.37 21.15 14.82
C THR A 335 -32.45 21.87 14.01
N GLU A 336 -33.69 21.95 14.51
CA GLU A 336 -34.79 22.69 13.85
C GLU A 336 -34.43 24.17 13.59
N ALA A 337 -33.47 24.72 14.31
CA ALA A 337 -32.95 26.09 14.14
C ALA A 337 -31.85 26.23 13.06
N GLY A 338 -31.52 25.16 12.31
CA GLY A 338 -30.49 25.19 11.28
C GLY A 338 -29.04 25.28 11.79
N GLN A 339 -28.84 25.25 13.11
CA GLN A 339 -27.50 25.16 13.70
C GLN A 339 -27.05 23.69 13.75
N ALA A 340 -25.93 23.40 13.07
CA ALA A 340 -25.31 22.09 13.09
C ALA A 340 -24.48 21.94 14.37
N GLU A 341 -24.93 21.13 15.32
CA GLU A 341 -24.10 20.70 16.44
C GLU A 341 -23.25 19.49 16.03
N TRP A 342 -21.96 19.55 16.34
CA TRP A 342 -21.07 18.41 16.26
C TRP A 342 -21.36 17.44 17.42
N LYS A 343 -21.97 16.31 17.11
CA LYS A 343 -21.84 15.12 17.96
C LYS A 343 -21.18 14.05 17.11
N ALA A 344 -19.99 13.63 17.52
CA ALA A 344 -19.31 12.46 16.96
C ALA A 344 -20.23 11.25 17.19
N LEU A 345 -21.15 11.01 16.25
CA LEU A 345 -22.02 9.86 16.29
C LEU A 345 -21.26 8.71 15.68
N GLY A 346 -21.03 7.69 16.49
CA GLY A 346 -20.51 6.42 16.08
C GLY A 346 -21.42 5.69 15.12
N ILE A 347 -21.29 5.94 13.83
CA ILE A 347 -22.04 5.19 12.82
C ILE A 347 -21.03 4.60 11.85
N ALA A 348 -20.86 3.28 11.93
CA ALA A 348 -20.29 2.48 10.86
C ALA A 348 -21.23 2.55 9.66
N LEU A 349 -20.73 2.97 8.52
CA LEU A 349 -21.52 3.18 7.31
C LEU A 349 -21.03 2.24 6.22
N GLU A 350 -21.76 1.17 5.95
CA GLU A 350 -21.57 0.39 4.73
C GLU A 350 -22.18 1.16 3.55
N PHE A 351 -21.36 1.60 2.59
CA PHE A 351 -21.85 2.31 1.40
C PHE A 351 -21.54 1.58 0.09
N ASN A 352 -22.61 1.38 -0.70
CA ASN A 352 -22.58 1.08 -2.12
C ASN A 352 -22.59 2.41 -2.91
N ALA A 353 -21.61 2.61 -3.79
CA ALA A 353 -21.23 3.89 -4.39
C ALA A 353 -22.31 4.58 -5.25
N GLU A 354 -23.42 3.92 -5.55
CA GLU A 354 -24.44 4.46 -6.47
C GLU A 354 -25.69 5.06 -5.80
N LYS A 355 -25.79 5.03 -4.46
CA LYS A 355 -26.97 5.57 -3.75
C LYS A 355 -26.58 6.53 -2.65
N LYS A 356 -27.01 7.78 -2.78
CA LYS A 356 -27.13 8.73 -1.66
C LYS A 356 -28.09 8.11 -0.64
N PHE A 357 -27.59 7.57 0.47
CA PHE A 357 -28.47 7.10 1.55
C PHE A 357 -28.68 8.19 2.61
N TYR A 358 -29.94 8.32 2.96
CA TYR A 358 -30.45 9.01 4.14
C TYR A 358 -30.57 7.97 5.25
N ILE A 359 -30.04 8.25 6.46
CA ILE A 359 -30.13 7.32 7.60
C ILE A 359 -31.01 7.92 8.68
N PRO A 360 -32.19 7.30 8.89
CA PRO A 360 -32.76 7.14 10.20
C PRO A 360 -32.97 5.63 10.44
N LYS A 361 -32.05 5.00 11.16
CA LYS A 361 -32.44 4.02 12.18
C LYS A 361 -31.28 3.80 13.15
N ALA A 362 -31.30 4.63 14.19
CA ALA A 362 -30.71 4.28 15.46
C ALA A 362 -31.34 2.98 15.99
N ILE A 363 -30.50 2.16 16.60
CA ILE A 363 -30.80 1.05 17.51
C ILE A 363 -31.96 1.49 18.46
N LYS A 364 -33.05 0.75 18.72
CA LYS A 364 -33.17 -0.56 19.40
C LYS A 364 -34.64 -1.00 19.41
N ASN A 365 -34.88 -2.29 19.57
CA ASN A 365 -36.15 -2.94 19.91
C ASN A 365 -37.09 -2.11 20.82
N SER A 366 -38.04 -1.36 20.23
CA SER A 366 -39.27 -0.90 20.88
C SER A 366 -40.36 -0.84 19.81
N PRO A 367 -41.53 -1.50 19.99
CA PRO A 367 -42.61 -1.49 19.01
C PRO A 367 -43.36 -0.16 18.88
N GLU A 368 -43.05 0.84 19.71
CA GLU A 368 -43.80 2.09 19.74
C GLU A 368 -42.79 3.23 19.83
N ASN A 369 -42.54 3.90 18.70
CA ASN A 369 -42.39 5.35 18.62
C ASN A 369 -42.16 5.78 17.18
N ASP A 370 -43.14 6.52 16.68
CA ASP A 370 -43.15 7.26 15.44
C ASP A 370 -42.22 8.47 15.59
N PHE A 371 -40.99 8.40 15.05
CA PHE A 371 -40.06 9.53 15.04
C PHE A 371 -40.01 10.18 13.66
N SER A 372 -41.01 11.02 13.41
CA SER A 372 -40.89 12.20 12.56
C SER A 372 -40.13 13.29 13.31
N THR A 373 -38.79 13.23 13.31
CA THR A 373 -37.96 14.41 13.60
C THR A 373 -36.97 14.62 12.47
N SER A 374 -37.04 15.80 11.88
CA SER A 374 -36.35 16.39 10.73
C SER A 374 -34.82 16.56 10.89
N ALA A 375 -34.14 15.67 11.61
CA ALA A 375 -32.68 15.66 11.72
C ALA A 375 -32.07 14.77 10.62
N GLY A 376 -31.63 15.38 9.53
CA GLY A 376 -30.89 14.67 8.48
C GLY A 376 -29.44 14.47 8.90
N ILE A 377 -28.94 13.23 8.86
CA ILE A 377 -27.51 12.95 8.90
C ILE A 377 -26.96 13.25 7.50
N TYR A 378 -26.21 14.33 7.38
CA TYR A 378 -25.45 14.64 6.18
C TYR A 378 -24.07 14.03 6.28
N ILE A 379 -23.60 13.47 5.18
CA ILE A 379 -22.27 12.92 5.02
C ILE A 379 -21.65 13.66 3.82
N SER A 380 -20.60 14.45 4.06
CA SER A 380 -19.94 15.23 3.01
C SER A 380 -18.53 14.70 2.77
N PRO A 381 -18.28 14.01 1.64
CA PRO A 381 -16.96 13.50 1.34
C PRO A 381 -16.00 14.66 1.09
N LYS A 382 -14.99 14.85 1.96
CA LYS A 382 -13.86 15.73 1.66
C LYS A 382 -12.78 14.95 0.91
N LEU A 383 -12.68 15.18 -0.39
CA LEU A 383 -11.55 14.70 -1.19
C LEU A 383 -10.25 15.32 -0.66
N ARG A 384 -9.28 14.46 -0.40
CA ARG A 384 -7.89 14.84 -0.05
C ARG A 384 -6.95 14.16 -1.02
N THR A 385 -5.90 14.86 -1.40
CA THR A 385 -4.73 14.30 -2.07
C THR A 385 -3.95 13.37 -1.12
N SER A 386 -3.07 12.52 -1.66
CA SER A 386 -2.16 11.70 -0.84
C SER A 386 -1.31 12.54 0.12
N GLN A 387 -0.87 13.73 -0.30
CA GLN A 387 -0.10 14.64 0.54
C GLN A 387 -0.95 15.17 1.72
N GLU A 388 -2.17 15.63 1.47
CA GLU A 388 -3.07 16.08 2.53
C GLU A 388 -3.43 14.96 3.52
N CYS A 389 -3.51 13.70 3.05
CA CYS A 389 -3.67 12.54 3.92
C CYS A 389 -2.44 12.33 4.81
N ALA A 390 -1.22 12.42 4.26
CA ALA A 390 0.03 12.29 5.01
C ALA A 390 0.20 13.40 6.05
N GLU A 391 -0.10 14.65 5.68
CA GLU A 391 -0.08 15.80 6.60
C GLU A 391 -1.09 15.64 7.74
N LEU A 392 -2.30 15.13 7.43
CA LEU A 392 -3.32 14.85 8.44
C LEU A 392 -2.89 13.72 9.38
N ALA A 393 -2.29 12.65 8.85
CA ALA A 393 -1.72 11.57 9.64
C ALA A 393 -0.67 12.11 10.61
N GLN A 394 0.25 12.92 10.11
CA GLN A 394 1.32 13.51 10.91
C GLN A 394 0.75 14.39 12.01
N LYS A 395 -0.26 15.22 11.71
CA LYS A 395 -0.94 16.03 12.71
C LYS A 395 -1.51 15.18 13.86
N PHE A 396 -2.22 14.11 13.57
CA PHE A 396 -2.77 13.25 14.63
C PHE A 396 -1.68 12.58 15.46
N ILE A 397 -0.60 12.17 14.83
CA ILE A 397 0.55 11.56 15.48
C ILE A 397 1.29 12.58 16.37
N ASP A 398 1.42 13.83 15.92
CA ASP A 398 2.00 14.92 16.72
C ASP A 398 1.14 15.24 17.93
N ASP A 399 -0.18 15.35 17.76
CA ASP A 399 -1.14 15.53 18.85
C ASP A 399 -1.01 14.38 19.88
N TYR A 400 -0.87 13.13 19.42
CA TYR A 400 -0.61 11.97 20.30
C TYR A 400 0.68 12.12 21.10
N HIS A 401 1.79 12.49 20.45
CA HIS A 401 3.09 12.63 21.11
C HIS A 401 3.10 13.76 22.14
N GLN A 402 2.30 14.80 21.93
CA GLN A 402 2.09 15.86 22.91
C GLN A 402 1.24 15.35 24.08
N ASP A 403 0.08 14.74 23.79
CA ASP A 403 -0.86 14.27 24.81
C ASP A 403 -0.25 13.17 25.69
N ILE A 404 0.52 12.24 25.12
CA ILE A 404 1.11 11.10 25.85
C ILE A 404 2.14 11.55 26.89
N GLN A 405 2.86 12.64 26.63
CA GLN A 405 3.81 13.23 27.58
C GLN A 405 3.08 13.79 28.80
N THR A 406 1.90 14.39 28.60
CA THR A 406 1.08 14.92 29.71
C THR A 406 0.37 13.83 30.51
N ALA A 407 0.10 12.69 29.89
CA ALA A 407 -0.53 11.53 30.54
C ALA A 407 0.42 10.76 31.46
N SER A 408 1.72 11.01 31.39
CA SER A 408 2.80 10.22 32.02
C SER A 408 2.46 9.66 33.41
N GLY A 409 2.51 8.32 33.52
CA GLY A 409 2.27 7.56 34.76
C GLY A 409 0.80 7.20 35.04
N ASP A 410 -0.16 7.87 34.40
CA ASP A 410 -1.58 7.53 34.50
C ASP A 410 -1.98 6.56 33.37
N ILE A 411 -2.02 5.27 33.70
CA ILE A 411 -2.33 4.19 32.74
C ILE A 411 -3.67 4.45 32.03
N GLY A 412 -4.69 4.92 32.75
CA GLY A 412 -6.00 5.19 32.17
C GLY A 412 -5.93 6.28 31.10
N LYS A 413 -5.21 7.38 31.38
CA LYS A 413 -5.01 8.45 30.40
C LYS A 413 -4.17 8.01 29.21
N ILE A 414 -3.11 7.23 29.44
CA ILE A 414 -2.28 6.67 28.35
C ILE A 414 -3.15 5.86 27.39
N GLU A 415 -4.03 5.00 27.91
CA GLU A 415 -4.96 4.22 27.09
C GLU A 415 -5.95 5.10 26.32
N THR A 416 -6.53 6.11 26.96
CA THR A 416 -7.44 7.05 26.30
C THR A 416 -6.75 7.84 25.18
N VAL A 417 -5.48 8.23 25.37
CA VAL A 417 -4.67 8.93 24.34
C VAL A 417 -4.35 7.99 23.16
N ILE A 418 -3.99 6.73 23.43
CA ILE A 418 -3.80 5.71 22.37
C ILE A 418 -5.10 5.48 21.60
N ALA A 419 -6.23 5.35 22.30
CA ALA A 419 -7.55 5.18 21.69
C ALA A 419 -7.91 6.36 20.79
N LYS A 420 -7.69 7.60 21.25
CA LYS A 420 -7.93 8.83 20.50
C LYS A 420 -7.18 8.85 19.17
N LEU A 421 -5.89 8.48 19.17
CA LEU A 421 -5.11 8.38 17.93
C LEU A 421 -5.67 7.31 17.00
N CYS A 422 -5.92 6.09 17.49
CA CYS A 422 -6.41 4.98 16.67
C CYS A 422 -7.76 5.31 16.02
N ILE A 423 -8.70 5.89 16.78
CA ILE A 423 -9.99 6.36 16.28
C ILE A 423 -9.80 7.42 15.19
N SER A 424 -8.90 8.38 15.41
CA SER A 424 -8.65 9.45 14.46
C SER A 424 -8.10 8.91 13.14
N LEU A 425 -7.15 7.97 13.19
CA LEU A 425 -6.61 7.33 11.98
C LEU A 425 -7.67 6.49 11.26
N ALA A 426 -8.46 5.69 11.99
CA ALA A 426 -9.43 4.77 11.40
C ALA A 426 -10.57 5.52 10.69
N ARG A 427 -11.17 6.51 11.37
CA ARG A 427 -12.29 7.30 10.83
C ARG A 427 -11.96 8.10 9.57
N HIS A 428 -10.70 8.45 9.37
CA HIS A 428 -10.29 9.25 8.21
C HIS A 428 -9.91 8.41 6.99
N HIS A 429 -9.86 7.07 7.11
CA HIS A 429 -9.55 6.13 6.03
C HIS A 429 -8.42 6.64 5.12
N LEU A 430 -7.25 6.92 5.70
CA LEU A 430 -6.12 7.57 5.03
C LEU A 430 -5.52 6.72 3.91
N PHE A 431 -5.82 5.42 3.90
CA PHE A 431 -5.42 4.46 2.87
C PHE A 431 -6.62 3.91 2.10
N ASN A 432 -6.36 3.31 0.94
CA ASN A 432 -7.43 2.77 0.10
C ASN A 432 -8.15 1.59 0.76
N GLU A 433 -7.43 0.77 1.54
CA GLU A 433 -7.97 -0.40 2.22
C GLU A 433 -7.20 -0.72 3.50
N GLY A 434 -7.70 -1.69 4.28
CA GLY A 434 -6.98 -2.25 5.43
C GLY A 434 -6.80 -1.34 6.64
N ASN A 435 -7.29 -0.09 6.59
CA ASN A 435 -7.14 0.93 7.63
C ASN A 435 -7.40 0.37 9.04
N THR A 436 -8.61 -0.14 9.28
CA THR A 436 -9.09 -0.51 10.62
C THR A 436 -8.34 -1.70 11.21
N TYR A 437 -8.06 -2.74 10.41
CA TYR A 437 -7.30 -3.92 10.85
C TYR A 437 -5.84 -3.57 11.15
N MET A 438 -5.21 -2.79 10.27
CA MET A 438 -3.83 -2.32 10.45
C MET A 438 -3.71 -1.46 11.72
N ILE A 439 -4.62 -0.51 11.92
CA ILE A 439 -4.59 0.37 13.09
C ILE A 439 -4.83 -0.42 14.38
N ALA A 440 -5.85 -1.29 14.41
CA ALA A 440 -6.19 -2.08 15.58
C ALA A 440 -5.10 -3.10 15.97
N SER A 441 -4.44 -3.71 14.99
CA SER A 441 -3.53 -4.83 15.26
C SER A 441 -2.07 -4.39 15.37
N LEU A 442 -1.64 -3.38 14.59
CA LEU A 442 -0.25 -2.93 14.50
C LEU A 442 -0.06 -1.64 15.30
N VAL A 443 -0.74 -0.55 14.94
CA VAL A 443 -0.53 0.77 15.56
C VAL A 443 -0.87 0.72 17.05
N MET A 444 -2.04 0.23 17.40
CA MET A 444 -2.49 0.14 18.80
C MET A 444 -1.50 -0.67 19.66
N ASN A 445 -1.09 -1.86 19.21
CA ASN A 445 -0.19 -2.71 19.98
C ASN A 445 1.24 -2.15 20.05
N LYS A 446 1.74 -1.50 18.99
CA LYS A 446 3.00 -0.76 19.04
C LYS A 446 2.98 0.31 20.13
N LEU A 447 1.94 1.13 20.15
CA LEU A 447 1.84 2.24 21.11
C LEU A 447 1.64 1.72 22.54
N ARG A 448 0.84 0.67 22.73
CA ARG A 448 0.71 0.02 24.05
C ARG A 448 2.05 -0.51 24.54
N GLN A 449 2.79 -1.20 23.67
CA GLN A 449 4.10 -1.73 24.02
C GLN A 449 5.12 -0.63 24.35
N GLN A 450 5.16 0.46 23.57
CA GLN A 450 6.05 1.60 23.80
C GLN A 450 5.80 2.30 25.15
N ASN A 451 4.58 2.17 25.69
CA ASN A 451 4.19 2.73 26.98
C ASN A 451 4.14 1.68 28.10
N GLY A 452 4.71 0.49 27.89
CA GLY A 452 4.77 -0.57 28.92
C GLY A 452 3.41 -1.20 29.27
N LEU A 453 2.41 -1.05 28.40
CA LEU A 453 1.08 -1.63 28.59
C LEU A 453 1.00 -3.06 28.02
N PRO A 454 0.17 -3.94 28.60
CA PRO A 454 -0.12 -5.24 28.02
C PRO A 454 -0.76 -5.10 26.63
N LEU A 455 -0.38 -5.98 25.71
CA LEU A 455 -0.93 -6.05 24.36
C LEU A 455 -2.40 -6.47 24.38
N THR A 456 -3.13 -6.12 23.32
CA THR A 456 -4.56 -6.35 23.21
C THR A 456 -4.95 -6.96 21.88
N LEU A 457 -6.02 -7.77 21.92
CA LEU A 457 -6.74 -8.25 20.74
C LEU A 457 -8.19 -7.81 20.88
N LEU A 458 -8.61 -6.84 20.07
CA LEU A 458 -9.99 -6.34 20.05
C LEU A 458 -10.95 -7.45 19.60
N SER A 459 -12.17 -7.46 20.15
CA SER A 459 -13.18 -8.41 19.71
C SER A 459 -13.57 -8.16 18.27
N ASP A 460 -13.73 -6.88 17.98
CA ASP A 460 -14.18 -6.28 16.73
C ASP A 460 -13.33 -5.02 16.55
N PRO A 461 -12.48 -4.93 15.51
CA PRO A 461 -11.67 -3.75 15.25
C PRO A 461 -12.50 -2.58 14.70
N HIS A 462 -13.70 -2.81 14.13
CA HIS A 462 -14.58 -1.76 13.60
C HIS A 462 -15.15 -0.83 14.66
N ILE A 463 -15.00 -1.16 15.95
CA ILE A 463 -15.30 -0.22 17.04
C ILE A 463 -14.50 1.09 16.92
N LEU A 464 -13.33 1.08 16.26
CA LEU A 464 -12.52 2.29 16.07
C LEU A 464 -13.22 3.37 15.23
N GLU A 465 -14.17 2.97 14.38
CA GLU A 465 -14.93 3.88 13.54
C GLU A 465 -16.14 4.45 14.29
N GLY A 466 -16.70 3.68 15.22
CA GLY A 466 -17.94 4.02 15.93
C GLY A 466 -17.76 4.56 17.35
N TYR A 467 -16.82 4.06 18.14
CA TYR A 467 -16.91 4.20 19.59
C TYR A 467 -16.22 5.48 20.10
N GLY A 468 -16.54 5.88 21.34
CA GLY A 468 -15.81 6.92 22.07
C GLY A 468 -14.45 6.43 22.58
N CYS A 469 -13.57 7.35 22.96
CA CYS A 469 -12.21 7.01 23.40
C CYS A 469 -12.21 6.09 24.63
N GLU A 470 -13.06 6.38 25.63
CA GLU A 470 -13.17 5.54 26.84
C GLU A 470 -13.73 4.16 26.55
N GLU A 471 -14.69 4.05 25.63
CA GLU A 471 -15.25 2.75 25.23
C GLU A 471 -14.22 1.91 24.48
N VAL A 472 -13.44 2.51 23.58
CA VAL A 472 -12.30 1.84 22.92
C VAL A 472 -11.24 1.47 23.95
N ALA A 473 -10.92 2.33 24.91
CA ALA A 473 -9.98 2.02 25.99
C ALA A 473 -10.45 0.83 26.83
N GLN A 474 -11.74 0.75 27.14
CA GLN A 474 -12.31 -0.42 27.81
C GLN A 474 -12.19 -1.69 26.96
N ASN A 475 -12.49 -1.63 25.66
CA ASN A 475 -12.34 -2.77 24.75
C ASN A 475 -10.87 -3.23 24.63
N MET A 476 -9.90 -2.30 24.72
CA MET A 476 -8.49 -2.66 24.79
C MET A 476 -8.18 -3.48 26.06
N ARG A 477 -8.71 -3.09 27.23
CA ARG A 477 -8.53 -3.84 28.48
C ARG A 477 -9.16 -5.23 28.37
N ASP A 478 -10.37 -5.31 27.83
CA ASP A 478 -11.09 -6.57 27.63
C ASP A 478 -10.39 -7.49 26.61
N GLY A 479 -9.58 -6.91 25.72
CA GLY A 479 -8.76 -7.64 24.75
C GLY A 479 -7.44 -8.18 25.30
N VAL A 480 -6.97 -7.74 26.47
CA VAL A 480 -5.72 -8.24 27.08
C VAL A 480 -5.81 -9.74 27.40
N PRO A 481 -6.87 -10.26 28.05
CA PRO A 481 -7.02 -11.70 28.25
C PRO A 481 -7.03 -12.49 26.95
N ARG A 482 -7.67 -11.98 25.88
CA ARG A 482 -7.71 -12.64 24.56
C ARG A 482 -6.32 -12.75 23.94
N PHE A 483 -5.52 -11.69 24.04
CA PHE A 483 -4.13 -11.73 23.61
C PHE A 483 -3.34 -12.79 24.40
N ASN A 484 -3.49 -12.83 25.73
CA ASN A 484 -2.78 -13.80 26.57
C ASN A 484 -3.16 -15.25 26.28
N GLN A 485 -4.40 -15.52 25.87
CA GLN A 485 -4.84 -16.86 25.43
C GLN A 485 -4.10 -17.35 24.18
N LEU A 486 -3.48 -16.46 23.39
CA LEU A 486 -2.69 -16.86 22.22
C LEU A 486 -1.41 -17.59 22.61
N LYS A 487 -0.93 -17.43 23.84
CA LYS A 487 0.28 -18.12 24.35
C LYS A 487 0.03 -19.58 24.71
N VAL A 488 -1.24 -19.97 24.86
CA VAL A 488 -1.60 -21.36 25.14
C VAL A 488 -1.72 -22.11 23.81
N PRO A 489 -1.11 -23.29 23.66
CA PRO A 489 -1.34 -24.13 22.49
C PRO A 489 -2.83 -24.45 22.36
N LEU A 490 -3.41 -24.28 21.16
CA LEU A 490 -4.72 -24.86 20.84
C LEU A 490 -4.68 -26.36 21.19
N GLY A 491 -5.62 -26.80 22.03
CA GLY A 491 -5.74 -28.19 22.47
C GLY A 491 -6.21 -29.13 21.38
#